data_AF-A0A7S0TCW0-F1
#
_entry.id   AF-A0A7S0TCW0-F1
#
_cell.length_a   1.000
_cell.length_b   1.000
_cell.length_c   1.000
_cell.angle_alpha   90.00
_cell.angle_beta   90.00
_cell.angle_gamma   90.00
#
_symmetry.space_group_name_H-M   'P 1'
#
loop_
_entity.id
_entity.type
_entity.pdbx_description
1 polymer ?
#
loop_
_entity_poly.entity_id
_entity_poly.type
_entity_poly.pdbx_seq_one_letter_code
_entity_poly.pdbx_strand_id
1 'polypeptide(L)'
;MASEDKAVPTEKMGDLKIDSGAGKKDKKNSGGGKKKEEKPEREWTPEMQADYDRILSVGEECQNPSELRGLILAKGRGSGHPTGFNLYDGFEPSGRMHIAQGVFKAMNVNKCTFPGTNSTFIFWVADWFALMNDKMGGDLDKIKTVGKYLLEVWKAAGMDLSNVEFKWCSEEFTKQADKYWPNMLDIARRFNVTRIKKCCQIMGRMEGSLTSAQVLYPLMQCTDIFFLKADICQLGVDQRKVNMLARDYCIAAKIKNKPIILSHHMLFGLKAGQEKMSKSDPDSAVFMEDTPEDVERKIMSAYCPTQEEEKTEKKADEEEDAGKESMQLKEIKIKNPCLDYIENIIFSPPDATFTAGETTYSDFETVREKFLAGDISEEELKRGLIDALNKLLEPVRHHFTNDENAKDLLAKVRMYKKEAPPKVTNVRRLNLVELSKVSAGSQLVFAPVPFATPTLQEAIDVPAILRRAEDGQP
;
A
#
# COMPACT_ATOMS: atom_id res chain seq x y z
N MET A 1 -40.15 36.84 3.72
CA MET A 1 -40.90 36.25 4.85
C MET A 1 -41.57 35.00 4.31
N ALA A 2 -41.36 33.78 4.78
CA ALA A 2 -40.45 33.22 5.76
C ALA A 2 -40.22 31.77 5.31
N SER A 3 -38.98 31.32 5.46
CA SER A 3 -38.49 29.96 5.29
C SER A 3 -39.01 29.05 6.41
N GLU A 4 -39.38 27.80 6.08
CA GLU A 4 -39.41 26.73 7.07
C GLU A 4 -38.46 25.61 6.65
N ASP A 5 -37.31 25.62 7.30
CA ASP A 5 -36.29 24.58 7.36
C ASP A 5 -36.85 23.28 7.96
N LYS A 6 -36.74 22.17 7.24
CA LYS A 6 -36.80 20.83 7.83
C LYS A 6 -35.40 20.26 7.94
N ALA A 7 -34.82 20.41 9.13
CA ALA A 7 -33.55 19.84 9.52
C ALA A 7 -33.62 18.29 9.56
N VAL A 8 -32.63 17.66 8.94
CA VAL A 8 -32.36 16.21 8.97
C VAL A 8 -31.67 15.86 10.30
N PRO A 9 -32.01 14.75 10.99
CA PRO A 9 -31.38 14.43 12.27
C PRO A 9 -29.96 13.89 12.05
N THR A 10 -28.96 14.63 12.53
CA THR A 10 -27.59 14.15 12.68
C THR A 10 -27.46 13.32 13.94
N GLU A 11 -27.29 12.00 13.81
CA GLU A 11 -26.88 11.15 14.94
C GLU A 11 -25.43 11.47 15.34
N LYS A 12 -25.27 11.99 16.57
CA LYS A 12 -23.97 12.20 17.19
C LYS A 12 -23.39 10.87 17.67
N MET A 13 -22.25 10.48 17.10
CA MET A 13 -21.45 9.34 17.58
C MET A 13 -21.00 9.58 19.03
N GLY A 14 -21.23 8.57 19.86
CA GLY A 14 -21.06 8.60 21.30
C GLY A 14 -19.63 8.79 21.77
N ASP A 15 -19.51 9.60 22.81
CA ASP A 15 -18.27 9.83 23.54
C ASP A 15 -17.91 8.66 24.45
N LEU A 16 -16.88 7.88 24.09
CA LEU A 16 -16.10 7.10 25.06
C LEU A 16 -15.04 8.01 25.71
N LYS A 17 -15.12 8.16 27.03
CA LYS A 17 -14.10 8.76 27.91
C LYS A 17 -13.26 7.61 28.49
N ILE A 18 -11.94 7.71 28.40
CA ILE A 18 -11.01 6.97 29.27
C ILE A 18 -10.39 8.05 30.13
N ASP A 19 -10.70 8.05 31.43
CA ASP A 19 -10.08 8.98 32.38
C ASP A 19 -9.07 8.22 33.22
N SER A 20 -7.90 8.83 33.34
CA SER A 20 -6.76 8.41 34.12
C SER A 20 -6.86 8.99 35.53
N GLY A 21 -6.60 8.18 36.57
CA GLY A 21 -6.00 8.71 37.80
C GLY A 21 -6.61 8.25 39.12
N ALA A 22 -5.69 7.96 40.04
CA ALA A 22 -5.90 7.71 41.45
C ALA A 22 -6.62 8.87 42.18
N GLY A 23 -7.38 8.55 43.24
CA GLY A 23 -7.83 9.54 44.21
C GLY A 23 -9.10 9.16 44.97
N LYS A 24 -8.94 8.66 46.20
CA LYS A 24 -10.02 8.55 47.20
C LYS A 24 -10.63 9.91 47.51
N LYS A 25 -11.97 10.02 47.50
CA LYS A 25 -12.79 10.53 48.61
C LYS A 25 -14.30 10.47 48.31
N ASP A 26 -15.03 9.99 49.31
CA ASP A 26 -16.48 9.91 49.40
C ASP A 26 -17.19 11.27 49.27
N LYS A 27 -18.35 11.29 48.59
CA LYS A 27 -19.64 11.70 49.20
C LYS A 27 -20.83 11.43 48.26
N LYS A 28 -21.87 10.84 48.86
CA LYS A 28 -23.20 10.53 48.34
C LYS A 28 -23.87 11.72 47.65
N ASN A 29 -24.52 11.47 46.50
CA ASN A 29 -25.86 12.01 46.29
C ASN A 29 -26.71 11.11 45.38
N SER A 30 -27.93 10.85 45.82
CA SER A 30 -28.94 9.99 45.24
C SER A 30 -29.67 10.66 44.07
N GLY A 31 -29.83 9.96 42.95
CA GLY A 31 -30.72 10.36 41.86
C GLY A 31 -30.91 9.21 40.88
N GLY A 32 -32.15 8.75 40.74
CA GLY A 32 -32.51 7.59 39.91
C GLY A 32 -32.07 7.74 38.46
N GLY A 33 -31.25 6.79 38.00
CA GLY A 33 -30.87 6.63 36.60
C GLY A 33 -31.04 5.16 36.22
N LYS A 34 -31.73 4.91 35.10
CA LYS A 34 -31.81 3.60 34.45
C LYS A 34 -30.42 2.97 34.45
N LYS A 35 -30.27 1.78 35.04
CA LYS A 35 -29.07 0.94 34.86
C LYS A 35 -28.86 0.78 33.35
N LYS A 36 -27.83 1.42 32.80
CA LYS A 36 -27.17 0.86 31.61
C LYS A 36 -26.67 -0.50 32.09
N GLU A 37 -27.20 -1.58 31.54
CA GLU A 37 -26.52 -2.87 31.64
C GLU A 37 -25.11 -2.65 31.11
N GLU A 38 -24.13 -2.62 32.02
CA GLU A 38 -22.74 -2.73 31.66
C GLU A 38 -22.60 -4.08 30.97
N LYS A 39 -22.41 -4.05 29.64
CA LYS A 39 -22.02 -5.26 28.92
C LYS A 39 -20.80 -5.81 29.65
N PRO A 40 -20.81 -7.11 30.05
CA PRO A 40 -19.67 -7.68 30.74
C PRO A 40 -18.41 -7.44 29.92
N GLU A 41 -17.39 -6.89 30.56
CA GLU A 41 -16.11 -6.62 29.93
C GLU A 41 -15.55 -7.96 29.45
N ARG A 42 -15.34 -8.05 28.14
CA ARG A 42 -15.00 -9.32 27.50
C ARG A 42 -13.58 -9.71 27.88
N GLU A 43 -13.43 -10.88 28.51
CA GLU A 43 -12.11 -11.37 28.89
C GLU A 43 -11.27 -11.80 27.69
N TRP A 44 -9.96 -11.61 27.80
CA TRP A 44 -8.98 -11.99 26.78
C TRP A 44 -8.72 -13.50 26.84
N THR A 45 -9.01 -14.21 25.76
CA THR A 45 -8.92 -15.68 25.68
C THR A 45 -7.63 -16.13 24.99
N PRO A 46 -7.16 -17.37 25.21
CA PRO A 46 -6.02 -17.93 24.48
C PRO A 46 -6.20 -17.91 22.96
N GLU A 47 -7.42 -18.11 22.46
CA GLU A 47 -7.73 -18.08 21.03
C GLU A 47 -7.60 -16.67 20.45
N MET A 48 -7.97 -15.63 21.21
CA MET A 48 -7.70 -14.24 20.82
C MET A 48 -6.22 -13.93 20.80
N GLN A 49 -5.45 -14.49 21.74
CA GLN A 49 -4.00 -14.33 21.74
C GLN A 49 -3.40 -14.96 20.48
N ALA A 50 -3.83 -16.17 20.12
CA ALA A 50 -3.41 -16.82 18.88
C ALA A 50 -3.82 -16.01 17.62
N ASP A 51 -5.04 -15.45 17.58
CA ASP A 51 -5.48 -14.56 16.49
C ASP A 51 -4.61 -13.29 16.42
N TYR A 52 -4.30 -12.69 17.57
CA TYR A 52 -3.44 -11.50 17.68
C TYR A 52 -2.02 -11.78 17.19
N ASP A 53 -1.38 -12.84 17.68
CA ASP A 53 0.00 -13.19 17.30
C ASP A 53 0.08 -13.53 15.81
N ARG A 54 -0.90 -14.26 15.28
CA ARG A 54 -0.97 -14.58 13.85
C ARG A 54 -1.13 -13.34 12.98
N ILE A 55 -2.04 -12.41 13.33
CA ILE A 55 -2.21 -11.16 12.57
C ILE A 55 -0.96 -10.28 12.70
N LEU A 56 -0.38 -10.17 13.88
CA LEU A 56 0.82 -9.36 14.11
C LEU A 56 2.02 -9.88 13.31
N SER A 57 2.15 -11.20 13.13
CA SER A 57 3.22 -11.83 12.34
C SER A 57 3.22 -11.45 10.85
N VAL A 58 2.11 -10.91 10.33
CA VAL A 58 2.00 -10.44 8.94
C VAL A 58 2.74 -9.11 8.73
N GLY A 59 2.86 -8.29 9.78
CA GLY A 59 3.45 -6.97 9.70
C GLY A 59 4.93 -6.96 10.09
N GLU A 60 5.76 -6.29 9.28
CA GLU A 60 7.07 -5.81 9.72
C GLU A 60 6.90 -4.66 10.74
N GLU A 61 5.85 -3.86 10.58
CA GLU A 61 5.44 -2.79 11.50
C GLU A 61 3.94 -2.85 11.78
N CYS A 62 3.56 -2.62 13.05
CA CYS A 62 2.18 -2.41 13.47
C CYS A 62 2.05 -1.10 14.24
N GLN A 63 1.13 -0.22 13.83
CA GLN A 63 0.81 1.05 14.49
C GLN A 63 -0.69 1.09 14.86
N ASN A 64 -1.11 0.87 16.11
CA ASN A 64 -0.36 0.49 17.31
C ASN A 64 -0.82 -0.90 17.82
N PRO A 65 0.06 -1.82 18.28
CA PRO A 65 -0.35 -3.15 18.72
C PRO A 65 -1.41 -3.15 19.85
N SER A 66 -1.43 -2.13 20.71
CA SER A 66 -2.48 -1.99 21.73
C SER A 66 -3.87 -1.73 21.12
N GLU A 67 -3.93 -0.95 20.03
CA GLU A 67 -5.17 -0.71 19.28
C GLU A 67 -5.66 -2.00 18.60
N LEU A 68 -4.73 -2.84 18.10
CA LEU A 68 -5.04 -4.17 17.53
C LEU A 68 -5.65 -5.11 18.59
N ARG A 69 -5.09 -5.14 19.79
CA ARG A 69 -5.66 -5.91 20.91
C ARG A 69 -7.09 -5.45 21.23
N GLY A 70 -7.30 -4.14 21.31
CA GLY A 70 -8.62 -3.56 21.54
C GLY A 70 -9.63 -3.89 20.43
N LEU A 71 -9.19 -3.90 19.17
CA LEU A 71 -10.01 -4.27 18.02
C LEU A 71 -10.47 -5.73 18.10
N ILE A 72 -9.56 -6.66 18.40
CA ILE A 72 -9.88 -8.10 18.51
C ILE A 72 -10.89 -8.34 19.64
N LEU A 73 -10.74 -7.65 20.78
CA LEU A 73 -11.72 -7.71 21.86
C LEU A 73 -13.11 -7.25 21.40
N ALA A 74 -13.16 -6.11 20.71
CA ALA A 74 -14.41 -5.45 20.33
C ALA A 74 -15.14 -6.14 19.16
N LYS A 75 -14.40 -6.65 18.16
CA LYS A 75 -14.96 -7.12 16.88
C LYS A 75 -14.51 -8.53 16.47
N GLY A 76 -13.45 -9.06 17.05
CA GLY A 76 -12.88 -10.36 16.66
C GLY A 76 -13.75 -11.56 17.04
N ARG A 77 -13.17 -12.75 16.92
CA ARG A 77 -13.74 -14.06 17.28
C ARG A 77 -14.61 -13.94 18.51
N GLY A 78 -15.84 -14.44 18.48
CA GLY A 78 -16.74 -14.52 19.65
C GLY A 78 -17.29 -13.19 20.19
N SER A 79 -17.07 -12.06 19.50
CA SER A 79 -17.61 -10.74 19.91
C SER A 79 -19.12 -10.60 19.67
N GLY A 80 -19.70 -11.46 18.83
CA GLY A 80 -21.06 -11.28 18.30
C GLY A 80 -21.20 -10.08 17.36
N HIS A 81 -20.10 -9.43 16.96
CA HIS A 81 -20.13 -8.36 15.97
C HIS A 81 -20.52 -8.95 14.60
N PRO A 82 -21.56 -8.42 13.93
CA PRO A 82 -22.21 -9.08 12.80
C PRO A 82 -21.29 -9.25 11.57
N THR A 83 -20.31 -8.36 11.40
CA THR A 83 -19.40 -8.36 10.25
C THR A 83 -17.93 -8.41 10.66
N GLY A 84 -17.63 -8.59 11.95
CA GLY A 84 -16.26 -8.56 12.42
C GLY A 84 -15.53 -7.24 12.16
N PHE A 85 -14.22 -7.32 11.90
CA PHE A 85 -13.37 -6.18 11.52
C PHE A 85 -12.83 -6.32 10.09
N ASN A 86 -12.62 -5.19 9.42
CA ASN A 86 -12.18 -5.17 8.02
C ASN A 86 -10.68 -4.90 7.90
N LEU A 87 -9.99 -5.74 7.15
CA LEU A 87 -8.66 -5.47 6.62
C LEU A 87 -8.80 -5.11 5.15
N TYR A 88 -7.89 -4.30 4.60
CA TYR A 88 -7.83 -4.10 3.16
C TYR A 88 -6.40 -3.99 2.65
N ASP A 89 -6.25 -4.38 1.38
CA ASP A 89 -5.09 -4.05 0.55
C ASP A 89 -5.55 -3.64 -0.84
N GLY A 90 -4.89 -2.63 -1.40
CA GLY A 90 -5.17 -2.09 -2.73
C GLY A 90 -4.07 -2.44 -3.71
N PHE A 91 -4.46 -2.79 -4.94
CA PHE A 91 -3.50 -3.08 -5.99
C PHE A 91 -3.89 -2.40 -7.30
N GLU A 92 -2.89 -1.84 -7.98
CA GLU A 92 -3.03 -1.32 -9.35
C GLU A 92 -2.92 -2.47 -10.37
N PRO A 93 -3.97 -2.75 -11.17
CA PRO A 93 -3.87 -3.71 -12.27
C PRO A 93 -2.96 -3.17 -13.38
N SER A 94 -1.69 -3.56 -13.33
CA SER A 94 -0.60 -2.92 -14.07
C SER A 94 0.25 -3.88 -14.92
N GLY A 95 -0.10 -5.17 -14.95
CA GLY A 95 0.57 -6.20 -15.74
C GLY A 95 0.57 -7.55 -15.03
N ARG A 96 1.60 -8.35 -15.32
CA ARG A 96 1.81 -9.67 -14.69
C ARG A 96 1.96 -9.54 -13.16
N MET A 97 1.52 -10.57 -12.44
CA MET A 97 1.64 -10.63 -10.98
C MET A 97 2.99 -11.22 -10.59
N HIS A 98 3.77 -10.50 -9.77
CA HIS A 98 4.97 -11.07 -9.16
C HIS A 98 4.64 -11.85 -7.88
N ILE A 99 5.54 -12.72 -7.44
CA ILE A 99 5.28 -13.66 -6.35
C ILE A 99 4.89 -12.99 -5.01
N ALA A 100 5.44 -11.81 -4.70
CA ALA A 100 5.02 -11.06 -3.52
C ALA A 100 3.54 -10.64 -3.56
N GLN A 101 3.03 -10.28 -4.75
CA GLN A 101 1.62 -9.92 -4.93
C GLN A 101 0.70 -11.13 -4.95
N GLY A 102 1.20 -12.31 -5.31
CA GLY A 102 0.43 -13.55 -5.37
C GLY A 102 0.56 -14.39 -4.11
N VAL A 103 1.52 -15.33 -4.09
CA VAL A 103 1.69 -16.31 -3.01
C VAL A 103 1.84 -15.63 -1.64
N PHE A 104 2.75 -14.67 -1.52
CA PHE A 104 3.02 -14.03 -0.22
C PHE A 104 1.79 -13.27 0.29
N LYS A 105 1.10 -12.54 -0.59
CA LYS A 105 -0.16 -11.88 -0.25
C LYS A 105 -1.24 -12.89 0.15
N ALA A 106 -1.39 -14.01 -0.57
CA ALA A 106 -2.35 -15.06 -0.22
C ALA A 106 -2.09 -15.65 1.17
N MET A 107 -0.81 -15.93 1.50
CA MET A 107 -0.42 -16.39 2.84
C MET A 107 -0.78 -15.37 3.93
N ASN A 108 -0.49 -14.09 3.70
CA ASN A 108 -0.83 -13.02 4.63
C ASN A 108 -2.35 -12.86 4.82
N VAL A 109 -3.13 -12.95 3.73
CA VAL A 109 -4.59 -12.91 3.80
C VAL A 109 -5.12 -14.10 4.60
N ASN A 110 -4.67 -15.33 4.31
CA ASN A 110 -5.10 -16.53 5.04
C ASN A 110 -4.79 -16.45 6.55
N LYS A 111 -3.66 -15.82 6.93
CA LYS A 111 -3.34 -15.53 8.34
C LYS A 111 -4.36 -14.57 8.97
N CYS A 112 -4.78 -13.54 8.24
CA CYS A 112 -5.74 -12.55 8.69
C CYS A 112 -7.19 -13.03 8.69
N THR A 113 -7.58 -13.92 7.77
CA THR A 113 -8.96 -14.42 7.58
C THR A 113 -9.19 -15.82 8.15
N PHE A 114 -8.25 -16.30 8.97
CA PHE A 114 -8.28 -17.64 9.54
C PHE A 114 -9.65 -17.97 10.19
N PRO A 115 -10.15 -19.21 10.06
CA PRO A 115 -11.49 -19.57 10.49
C PRO A 115 -11.84 -19.13 11.91
N GLY A 116 -12.94 -18.39 12.02
CA GLY A 116 -13.51 -17.90 13.26
C GLY A 116 -12.87 -16.63 13.84
N THR A 117 -11.84 -16.05 13.20
CA THR A 117 -11.27 -14.74 13.63
C THR A 117 -12.28 -13.59 13.55
N ASN A 118 -13.38 -13.76 12.78
CA ASN A 118 -14.39 -12.74 12.53
C ASN A 118 -13.77 -11.49 11.89
N SER A 119 -13.13 -11.70 10.76
CA SER A 119 -12.44 -10.68 9.97
C SER A 119 -12.79 -10.86 8.50
N THR A 120 -12.86 -9.75 7.77
CA THR A 120 -13.04 -9.75 6.32
C THR A 120 -11.86 -9.04 5.67
N PHE A 121 -11.27 -9.63 4.64
CA PHE A 121 -10.20 -9.01 3.86
C PHE A 121 -10.76 -8.45 2.55
N ILE A 122 -10.61 -7.13 2.35
CA ILE A 122 -11.08 -6.44 1.16
C ILE A 122 -9.90 -6.25 0.20
N PHE A 123 -9.98 -6.89 -0.96
CA PHE A 123 -9.10 -6.60 -2.08
C PHE A 123 -9.68 -5.44 -2.88
N TRP A 124 -8.98 -4.31 -2.82
CA TRP A 124 -9.36 -3.10 -3.53
C TRP A 124 -8.71 -3.06 -4.92
N VAL A 125 -9.51 -3.37 -5.94
CA VAL A 125 -9.10 -3.36 -7.34
C VAL A 125 -9.07 -1.91 -7.82
N ALA A 126 -7.88 -1.32 -7.79
CA ALA A 126 -7.66 0.11 -7.96
C ALA A 126 -7.57 0.50 -9.45
N ASP A 127 -8.63 0.24 -10.23
CA ASP A 127 -8.66 0.44 -11.69
C ASP A 127 -8.55 1.92 -12.12
N TRP A 128 -9.26 2.85 -11.46
CA TRP A 128 -9.05 4.29 -11.69
C TRP A 128 -7.70 4.80 -11.19
N PHE A 129 -7.13 4.19 -10.15
CA PHE A 129 -5.78 4.54 -9.69
C PHE A 129 -4.72 4.12 -10.70
N ALA A 130 -4.84 2.91 -11.26
CA ALA A 130 -4.00 2.45 -12.36
C ALA A 130 -4.13 3.38 -13.59
N LEU A 131 -5.34 3.87 -13.89
CA LEU A 131 -5.57 4.88 -14.93
C LEU A 131 -4.84 6.20 -14.63
N MET A 132 -4.98 6.74 -13.41
CA MET A 132 -4.31 7.98 -12.98
C MET A 132 -2.77 7.87 -12.97
N ASN A 133 -2.23 6.66 -12.85
CA ASN A 133 -0.80 6.39 -12.88
C ASN A 133 -0.29 5.91 -14.26
N ASP A 134 -1.09 6.14 -15.32
CA ASP A 134 -0.78 5.83 -16.72
C ASP A 134 -0.42 4.34 -16.96
N LYS A 135 -0.99 3.42 -16.19
CA LYS A 135 -0.77 1.98 -16.37
C LYS A 135 -1.50 1.49 -17.62
N MET A 136 -0.93 0.47 -18.27
CA MET A 136 -1.50 -0.14 -19.49
C MET A 136 -1.76 0.88 -20.62
N GLY A 137 -0.99 1.98 -20.66
CA GLY A 137 -1.19 3.05 -21.63
C GLY A 137 -2.42 3.92 -21.37
N GLY A 138 -2.97 3.91 -20.15
CA GLY A 138 -4.19 4.64 -19.80
C GLY A 138 -5.47 4.00 -20.34
N ASP A 139 -5.42 2.72 -20.71
CA ASP A 139 -6.57 1.97 -21.23
C ASP A 139 -7.30 1.24 -20.10
N LEU A 140 -8.49 1.74 -19.74
CA LEU A 140 -9.28 1.19 -18.64
C LEU A 140 -9.78 -0.23 -18.91
N ASP A 141 -10.04 -0.60 -20.16
CA ASP A 141 -10.50 -1.95 -20.50
C ASP A 141 -9.37 -2.97 -20.36
N LYS A 142 -8.15 -2.58 -20.73
CA LYS A 142 -6.94 -3.39 -20.46
C LYS A 142 -6.71 -3.52 -18.96
N ILE A 143 -6.84 -2.42 -18.20
CA ILE A 143 -6.72 -2.44 -16.73
C ILE A 143 -7.74 -3.41 -16.11
N LYS A 144 -8.99 -3.38 -16.55
CA LYS A 144 -10.03 -4.31 -16.07
C LYS A 144 -9.73 -5.76 -16.43
N THR A 145 -9.19 -6.01 -17.63
CA THR A 145 -8.75 -7.35 -18.06
C THR A 145 -7.62 -7.86 -17.17
N VAL A 146 -6.62 -7.02 -16.89
CA VAL A 146 -5.54 -7.34 -15.94
C VAL A 146 -6.10 -7.60 -14.56
N GLY A 147 -7.04 -6.79 -14.07
CA GLY A 147 -7.68 -7.01 -12.76
C GLY A 147 -8.31 -8.39 -12.66
N LYS A 148 -9.09 -8.81 -13.67
CA LYS A 148 -9.68 -10.17 -13.72
C LYS A 148 -8.60 -11.26 -13.72
N TYR A 149 -7.52 -11.10 -14.47
CA TYR A 149 -6.37 -12.02 -14.43
C TYR A 149 -5.79 -12.12 -13.01
N LEU A 150 -5.59 -11.00 -12.32
CA LEU A 150 -5.04 -11.01 -10.95
C LEU A 150 -5.96 -11.75 -9.97
N LEU A 151 -7.28 -11.60 -10.11
CA LEU A 151 -8.26 -12.36 -9.33
C LEU A 151 -8.11 -13.87 -9.53
N GLU A 152 -7.98 -14.33 -10.78
CA GLU A 152 -7.77 -15.75 -11.09
C GLU A 152 -6.45 -16.28 -10.50
N VAL A 153 -5.39 -15.46 -10.46
CA VAL A 153 -4.13 -15.84 -9.81
C VAL A 153 -4.32 -16.08 -8.31
N TRP A 154 -5.02 -15.20 -7.58
CA TRP A 154 -5.24 -15.40 -6.13
C TRP A 154 -6.09 -16.61 -5.80
N LYS A 155 -7.11 -16.90 -6.64
CA LYS A 155 -7.91 -18.12 -6.52
C LYS A 155 -7.02 -19.36 -6.62
N ALA A 156 -6.12 -19.39 -7.60
CA ALA A 156 -5.22 -20.51 -7.82
C ALA A 156 -4.05 -20.59 -6.83
N ALA A 157 -3.66 -19.47 -6.22
CA ALA A 157 -2.58 -19.39 -5.23
C ALA A 157 -2.96 -19.93 -3.83
N GLY A 158 -4.14 -20.52 -3.68
CA GLY A 158 -4.59 -21.12 -2.41
C GLY A 158 -5.11 -20.11 -1.38
N MET A 159 -5.60 -18.95 -1.83
CA MET A 159 -6.29 -18.00 -0.95
C MET A 159 -7.67 -18.54 -0.57
N ASP A 160 -7.99 -18.56 0.73
CA ASP A 160 -9.34 -18.86 1.19
C ASP A 160 -10.25 -17.65 0.97
N LEU A 161 -11.19 -17.79 0.05
CA LEU A 161 -12.09 -16.71 -0.36
C LEU A 161 -13.33 -16.58 0.54
N SER A 162 -13.50 -17.45 1.54
CA SER A 162 -14.69 -17.46 2.40
C SER A 162 -14.97 -16.11 3.07
N ASN A 163 -13.90 -15.42 3.49
CA ASN A 163 -13.96 -14.10 4.13
C ASN A 163 -13.19 -13.03 3.33
N VAL A 164 -13.16 -13.15 2.00
CA VAL A 164 -12.46 -12.22 1.11
C VAL A 164 -13.44 -11.57 0.13
N GLU A 165 -13.43 -10.24 0.07
CA GLU A 165 -14.25 -9.46 -0.84
C GLU A 165 -13.39 -8.72 -1.87
N PHE A 166 -13.68 -8.89 -3.15
CA PHE A 166 -13.07 -8.10 -4.21
C PHE A 166 -13.98 -6.92 -4.56
N LYS A 167 -13.47 -5.69 -4.42
CA LYS A 167 -14.22 -4.46 -4.73
C LYS A 167 -13.48 -3.62 -5.76
N TRP A 168 -14.18 -3.21 -6.81
CA TRP A 168 -13.63 -2.38 -7.88
C TRP A 168 -13.83 -0.91 -7.57
N CYS A 169 -12.75 -0.12 -7.60
CA CYS A 169 -12.83 1.27 -7.19
C CYS A 169 -13.77 2.09 -8.09
N SER A 170 -13.72 1.89 -9.40
CA SER A 170 -14.62 2.58 -10.35
C SER A 170 -16.11 2.32 -10.05
N GLU A 171 -16.47 1.08 -9.72
CA GLU A 171 -17.85 0.71 -9.41
C GLU A 171 -18.30 1.31 -8.08
N GLU A 172 -17.50 1.15 -7.02
CA GLU A 172 -17.87 1.60 -5.69
C GLU A 172 -17.90 3.13 -5.57
N PHE A 173 -16.99 3.83 -6.26
CA PHE A 173 -17.01 5.29 -6.36
C PHE A 173 -18.26 5.79 -7.08
N THR A 174 -18.68 5.12 -8.14
CA THR A 174 -19.87 5.52 -8.90
C THR A 174 -21.15 5.25 -8.11
N LYS A 175 -21.22 4.12 -7.40
CA LYS A 175 -22.37 3.73 -6.56
C LYS A 175 -22.59 4.68 -5.38
N GLN A 176 -21.52 5.24 -4.79
CA GLN A 176 -21.59 6.07 -3.58
C GLN A 176 -20.79 7.38 -3.74
N ALA A 177 -20.90 7.99 -4.92
CA ALA A 177 -20.18 9.21 -5.30
C ALA A 177 -20.49 10.39 -4.35
N ASP A 178 -21.74 10.47 -3.90
CA ASP A 178 -22.25 11.46 -2.95
C ASP A 178 -21.58 11.39 -1.57
N LYS A 179 -20.98 10.24 -1.22
CA LYS A 179 -20.26 10.05 0.05
C LYS A 179 -18.75 10.12 -0.14
N TYR A 180 -18.25 9.50 -1.21
CA TYR A 180 -16.81 9.38 -1.43
C TYR A 180 -16.15 10.74 -1.69
N TRP A 181 -16.67 11.50 -2.65
CA TRP A 181 -16.04 12.75 -3.09
C TRP A 181 -16.07 13.85 -2.04
N PRO A 182 -17.16 14.09 -1.29
CA PRO A 182 -17.13 15.05 -0.18
C PRO A 182 -16.12 14.69 0.91
N ASN A 183 -15.94 13.41 1.23
CA ASN A 183 -14.92 12.96 2.19
C ASN A 183 -13.51 13.22 1.66
N MET A 184 -13.25 12.98 0.37
CA MET A 184 -11.97 13.29 -0.24
C MET A 184 -11.67 14.80 -0.21
N LEU A 185 -12.67 15.64 -0.51
CA LEU A 185 -12.55 17.10 -0.39
C LEU A 185 -12.32 17.54 1.07
N ASP A 186 -12.91 16.85 2.05
CA ASP A 186 -12.67 17.09 3.48
C ASP A 186 -11.24 16.78 3.90
N ILE A 187 -10.64 15.73 3.35
CA ILE A 187 -9.23 15.42 3.55
C ILE A 187 -8.37 16.48 2.88
N ALA A 188 -8.66 16.82 1.61
CA ALA A 188 -7.90 17.79 0.82
C ALA A 188 -7.83 19.17 1.48
N ARG A 189 -8.92 19.65 2.10
CA ARG A 189 -8.95 20.97 2.77
C ARG A 189 -8.16 21.03 4.10
N ARG A 190 -7.74 19.89 4.65
CA ARG A 190 -7.06 19.81 5.96
C ARG A 190 -5.55 19.67 5.85
N PHE A 191 -5.03 19.34 4.67
CA PHE A 191 -3.60 19.14 4.44
C PHE A 191 -3.07 20.08 3.36
N ASN A 192 -1.86 20.58 3.55
CA ASN A 192 -1.20 21.39 2.54
C ASN A 192 -0.60 20.52 1.41
N VAL A 193 -0.36 21.13 0.26
CA VAL A 193 0.20 20.45 -0.91
C VAL A 193 1.56 19.81 -0.61
N THR A 194 2.39 20.43 0.23
CA THR A 194 3.70 19.87 0.65
C THR A 194 3.55 18.51 1.35
N ARG A 195 2.56 18.36 2.24
CA ARG A 195 2.27 17.09 2.92
C ARG A 195 1.80 16.01 1.93
N ILE A 196 1.01 16.39 0.94
CA ILE A 196 0.49 15.48 -0.09
C ILE A 196 1.61 15.05 -1.04
N LYS A 197 2.50 15.96 -1.46
CA LYS A 197 3.66 15.65 -2.30
C LYS A 197 4.58 14.59 -1.68
N LYS A 198 4.81 14.66 -0.37
CA LYS A 198 5.57 13.62 0.37
C LYS A 198 4.92 12.23 0.28
N CYS A 199 3.61 12.16 0.07
CA CYS A 199 2.90 10.89 -0.10
C CYS A 199 2.95 10.37 -1.54
N CYS A 200 3.40 11.14 -2.54
CA CYS A 200 3.47 10.68 -3.93
C CYS A 200 4.49 9.56 -4.16
N GLN A 201 5.32 9.21 -3.18
CA GLN A 201 6.20 8.05 -3.25
C GLN A 201 5.44 6.72 -3.29
N ILE A 202 4.20 6.68 -2.78
CA ILE A 202 3.35 5.48 -2.75
C ILE A 202 3.05 4.91 -4.14
N MET A 203 3.10 5.75 -5.19
CA MET A 203 2.91 5.38 -6.59
C MET A 203 4.22 5.18 -7.36
N GLY A 204 5.37 5.23 -6.66
CA GLY A 204 6.71 5.11 -7.24
C GLY A 204 7.17 6.32 -8.05
N ARG A 205 6.66 7.53 -7.75
CA ARG A 205 7.00 8.79 -8.44
C ARG A 205 7.78 9.73 -7.50
N MET A 206 8.61 10.59 -8.10
CA MET A 206 9.36 11.65 -7.41
C MET A 206 8.62 12.99 -7.47
N GLU A 207 8.93 13.91 -6.55
CA GLU A 207 8.16 15.15 -6.35
C GLU A 207 8.22 16.17 -7.51
N GLY A 208 9.23 16.07 -8.39
CA GLY A 208 9.55 17.10 -9.40
C GLY A 208 8.67 17.11 -10.66
N SER A 209 7.99 16.01 -10.99
CA SER A 209 7.24 15.86 -12.27
C SER A 209 5.79 15.40 -12.09
N LEU A 210 5.17 15.81 -10.97
CA LEU A 210 3.83 15.35 -10.59
C LEU A 210 2.72 16.02 -11.40
N THR A 211 1.83 15.23 -12.01
CA THR A 211 0.57 15.71 -12.58
C THR A 211 -0.46 16.02 -11.50
N SER A 212 -1.50 16.80 -11.81
CA SER A 212 -2.59 17.05 -10.85
C SER A 212 -3.32 15.75 -10.44
N ALA A 213 -3.42 14.77 -11.34
CA ALA A 213 -3.95 13.44 -11.01
C ALA A 213 -3.09 12.73 -9.94
N GLN A 214 -1.77 12.91 -9.98
CA GLN A 214 -0.86 12.33 -9.00
C GLN A 214 -0.87 13.06 -7.64
N VAL A 215 -1.34 14.31 -7.59
CA VAL A 215 -1.65 14.99 -6.32
C VAL A 215 -2.98 14.51 -5.75
N LEU A 216 -3.94 14.17 -6.62
CA LEU A 216 -5.25 13.64 -6.22
C LEU A 216 -5.15 12.22 -5.66
N TYR A 217 -4.26 11.41 -6.20
CA TYR A 217 -4.12 9.99 -5.87
C TYR A 217 -3.93 9.74 -4.36
N PRO A 218 -2.97 10.36 -3.63
CA PRO A 218 -2.85 10.13 -2.19
C PRO A 218 -4.07 10.58 -1.38
N LEU A 219 -4.79 11.59 -1.84
CA LEU A 219 -6.04 12.05 -1.21
C LEU A 219 -7.14 10.99 -1.36
N MET A 220 -7.28 10.43 -2.56
CA MET A 220 -8.22 9.35 -2.84
C MET A 220 -7.88 8.10 -2.03
N GLN A 221 -6.61 7.65 -2.04
CA GLN A 221 -6.21 6.47 -1.26
C GLN A 221 -6.39 6.67 0.26
N CYS A 222 -6.17 7.88 0.78
CA CYS A 222 -6.50 8.21 2.16
C CYS A 222 -8.02 8.12 2.43
N THR A 223 -8.83 8.52 1.46
CA THR A 223 -10.30 8.45 1.53
C THR A 223 -10.79 7.00 1.54
N ASP A 224 -10.15 6.11 0.77
CA ASP A 224 -10.50 4.70 0.64
C ASP A 224 -10.55 4.00 2.00
N ILE A 225 -9.61 4.31 2.91
CA ILE A 225 -9.54 3.74 4.25
C ILE A 225 -10.87 3.93 5.01
N PHE A 226 -11.42 5.14 4.96
CA PHE A 226 -12.67 5.49 5.64
C PHE A 226 -13.90 5.01 4.88
N PHE A 227 -13.83 5.05 3.55
CA PHE A 227 -14.91 4.63 2.68
C PHE A 227 -15.17 3.11 2.78
N LEU A 228 -14.11 2.31 2.78
CA LEU A 228 -14.15 0.85 2.97
C LEU A 228 -14.43 0.44 4.42
N LYS A 229 -14.43 1.42 5.35
CA LYS A 229 -14.50 1.17 6.79
C LYS A 229 -13.42 0.19 7.24
N ALA A 230 -12.20 0.36 6.73
CA ALA A 230 -11.07 -0.49 7.07
C ALA A 230 -10.64 -0.22 8.52
N ASP A 231 -10.66 -1.26 9.34
CA ASP A 231 -10.12 -1.22 10.70
C ASP A 231 -8.60 -1.42 10.68
N ILE A 232 -8.09 -2.23 9.74
CA ILE A 232 -6.66 -2.49 9.51
C ILE A 232 -6.28 -2.18 8.06
N CYS A 233 -5.27 -1.33 7.87
CA CYS A 233 -4.61 -1.10 6.59
C CYS A 233 -3.47 -2.11 6.44
N GLN A 234 -3.68 -3.18 5.67
CA GLN A 234 -2.70 -4.27 5.48
C GLN A 234 -1.98 -4.11 4.13
N LEU A 235 -1.13 -3.09 4.02
CA LEU A 235 -0.39 -2.75 2.79
C LEU A 235 1.12 -2.90 2.99
N GLY A 236 1.91 -2.71 1.93
CA GLY A 236 3.38 -2.74 2.02
C GLY A 236 3.92 -1.55 2.81
N VAL A 237 5.15 -1.66 3.31
CA VAL A 237 5.85 -0.54 3.97
C VAL A 237 5.94 0.71 3.07
N ASP A 238 5.98 0.54 1.76
CA ASP A 238 5.98 1.63 0.79
C ASP A 238 4.69 2.48 0.80
N GLN A 239 3.58 1.93 1.27
CA GLN A 239 2.29 2.64 1.42
C GLN A 239 2.16 3.35 2.78
N ARG A 240 3.16 3.28 3.65
CA ARG A 240 3.12 3.82 5.02
C ARG A 240 2.77 5.30 5.08
N LYS A 241 3.27 6.12 4.14
CA LYS A 241 3.09 7.60 4.19
C LYS A 241 1.63 8.02 4.10
N VAL A 242 0.83 7.35 3.26
CA VAL A 242 -0.61 7.62 3.13
C VAL A 242 -1.42 7.01 4.27
N ASN A 243 -1.01 5.85 4.78
CA ASN A 243 -1.64 5.26 5.97
C ASN A 243 -1.44 6.15 7.21
N MET A 244 -0.25 6.75 7.38
CA MET A 244 0.00 7.75 8.41
C MET A 244 -0.79 9.04 8.18
N LEU A 245 -0.96 9.48 6.92
CA LEU A 245 -1.83 10.61 6.58
C LEU A 245 -3.28 10.36 7.04
N ALA A 246 -3.79 9.14 6.94
CA ALA A 246 -5.12 8.79 7.44
C ALA A 246 -5.22 8.89 8.96
N ARG A 247 -4.18 8.50 9.70
CA ARG A 247 -4.12 8.70 11.17
C ARG A 247 -4.05 10.18 11.53
N ASP A 248 -3.26 10.97 10.80
CA ASP A 248 -3.21 12.44 10.95
C ASP A 248 -4.60 13.05 10.69
N TYR A 249 -5.33 12.53 9.70
CA TYR A 249 -6.68 12.97 9.39
C TYR A 249 -7.64 12.68 10.53
N CYS A 250 -7.60 11.49 11.14
CA CYS A 250 -8.41 11.19 12.32
C CYS A 250 -8.18 12.20 13.45
N ILE A 251 -6.93 12.64 13.66
CA ILE A 251 -6.62 13.66 14.67
C ILE A 251 -7.23 15.01 14.28
N ALA A 252 -7.03 15.46 13.04
CA ALA A 252 -7.55 16.74 12.54
C ALA A 252 -9.10 16.78 12.51
N ALA A 253 -9.74 15.66 12.20
CA ALA A 253 -11.19 15.50 12.13
C ALA A 253 -11.83 15.08 13.47
N LYS A 254 -11.03 14.88 14.52
CA LYS A 254 -11.47 14.41 15.85
C LYS A 254 -12.21 13.07 15.81
N ILE A 255 -11.80 12.18 14.91
CA ILE A 255 -12.28 10.81 14.80
C ILE A 255 -11.52 9.97 15.83
N LYS A 256 -12.26 9.32 16.75
CA LYS A 256 -11.66 8.53 17.84
C LYS A 256 -11.01 7.25 17.34
N ASN A 257 -11.70 6.55 16.44
CA ASN A 257 -11.24 5.27 15.90
C ASN A 257 -10.27 5.55 14.76
N LYS A 258 -9.00 5.26 15.02
CA LYS A 258 -7.93 5.36 14.01
C LYS A 258 -7.76 4.01 13.32
N PRO A 259 -7.47 3.99 12.01
CA PRO A 259 -7.10 2.76 11.34
C PRO A 259 -5.77 2.25 11.91
N ILE A 260 -5.69 0.95 12.17
CA ILE A 260 -4.44 0.28 12.53
C ILE A 260 -3.64 0.09 11.24
N ILE A 261 -2.35 0.40 11.27
CA ILE A 261 -1.47 0.19 10.13
C ILE A 261 -0.68 -1.08 10.38
N LEU A 262 -0.84 -2.08 9.50
CA LEU A 262 -0.12 -3.35 9.57
C LEU A 262 0.67 -3.52 8.27
N SER A 263 1.89 -2.96 8.25
CA SER A 263 2.73 -2.89 7.06
C SER A 263 3.55 -4.16 6.90
N HIS A 264 3.44 -4.87 5.77
CA HIS A 264 4.21 -6.10 5.52
C HIS A 264 5.56 -5.84 4.85
N HIS A 265 6.48 -6.79 5.00
CA HIS A 265 7.83 -6.73 4.44
C HIS A 265 7.85 -6.60 2.92
N MET A 266 8.78 -5.78 2.41
CA MET A 266 9.00 -5.58 0.98
C MET A 266 10.06 -6.55 0.47
N LEU A 267 9.62 -7.64 -0.18
CA LEU A 267 10.52 -8.64 -0.76
C LEU A 267 11.52 -8.02 -1.74
N PHE A 268 12.79 -8.41 -1.59
CA PHE A 268 13.90 -7.91 -2.40
C PHE A 268 13.77 -8.27 -3.88
N GLY A 269 14.34 -7.42 -4.73
CA GLY A 269 14.57 -7.78 -6.13
C GLY A 269 15.70 -8.79 -6.25
N LEU A 270 15.66 -9.67 -7.25
CA LEU A 270 16.66 -10.72 -7.41
C LEU A 270 18.07 -10.20 -7.75
N LYS A 271 18.22 -8.95 -8.22
CA LYS A 271 19.53 -8.37 -8.58
C LYS A 271 20.13 -7.55 -7.43
N ALA A 272 21.46 -7.43 -7.42
CA ALA A 272 22.17 -6.63 -6.42
C ALA A 272 21.69 -5.16 -6.41
N GLY A 273 21.57 -4.58 -5.22
CA GLY A 273 21.12 -3.20 -5.02
C GLY A 273 19.62 -2.95 -5.21
N GLN A 274 18.81 -3.97 -5.51
CA GLN A 274 17.36 -3.81 -5.67
C GLN A 274 16.63 -4.01 -4.34
N GLU A 275 16.28 -2.90 -3.69
CA GLU A 275 15.53 -2.89 -2.43
C GLU A 275 14.11 -3.43 -2.51
N LYS A 276 13.56 -3.57 -3.73
CA LYS A 276 12.26 -4.18 -3.98
C LYS A 276 12.18 -4.75 -5.39
N MET A 277 11.34 -5.77 -5.57
CA MET A 277 10.98 -6.25 -6.92
C MET A 277 10.38 -5.13 -7.77
N SER A 278 10.77 -5.08 -9.05
CA SER A 278 10.22 -4.12 -10.01
C SER A 278 9.58 -4.82 -11.20
N LYS A 279 8.43 -4.32 -11.64
CA LYS A 279 7.78 -4.78 -12.89
C LYS A 279 8.54 -4.32 -14.15
N SER A 280 9.42 -3.33 -14.03
CA SER A 280 10.19 -2.79 -15.16
C SER A 280 11.32 -3.73 -15.59
N ASP A 281 11.86 -4.53 -14.69
CA ASP A 281 12.94 -5.48 -14.95
C ASP A 281 12.41 -6.92 -14.80
N PRO A 282 12.12 -7.62 -15.91
CA PRO A 282 11.50 -8.94 -15.87
C PRO A 282 12.30 -10.01 -15.13
N ASP A 283 13.62 -9.82 -15.01
CA ASP A 283 14.51 -10.77 -14.32
C ASP A 283 14.77 -10.35 -12.86
N SER A 284 14.23 -9.22 -12.42
CA SER A 284 14.27 -8.81 -11.00
C SER A 284 13.22 -9.50 -10.13
N ALA A 285 12.25 -10.18 -10.73
CA ALA A 285 11.09 -10.74 -10.03
C ALA A 285 10.66 -12.07 -10.63
N VAL A 286 10.23 -13.00 -9.76
CA VAL A 286 9.53 -14.21 -10.17
C VAL A 286 8.05 -13.87 -10.38
N PHE A 287 7.48 -14.22 -11.53
CA PHE A 287 6.05 -14.07 -11.81
C PHE A 287 5.28 -15.35 -11.50
N MET A 288 4.01 -15.20 -11.17
CA MET A 288 3.16 -16.29 -10.68
C MET A 288 2.95 -17.42 -11.70
N GLU A 289 3.11 -17.14 -12.99
CA GLU A 289 3.00 -18.11 -14.07
C GLU A 289 4.30 -18.32 -14.88
N ASP A 290 5.45 -17.94 -14.32
CA ASP A 290 6.75 -18.28 -14.92
C ASP A 290 6.92 -19.81 -15.00
N THR A 291 7.51 -20.32 -16.08
CA THR A 291 7.76 -21.76 -16.25
C THR A 291 8.84 -22.25 -15.28
N PRO A 292 8.99 -23.56 -15.05
CA PRO A 292 10.08 -24.09 -14.24
C PRO A 292 11.46 -23.60 -14.69
N GLU A 293 11.68 -23.50 -16.01
CA GLU A 293 12.93 -23.04 -16.61
C GLU A 293 13.15 -21.53 -16.40
N ASP A 294 12.08 -20.73 -16.45
CA ASP A 294 12.15 -19.30 -16.15
C ASP A 294 12.50 -19.06 -14.67
N VAL A 295 11.92 -19.84 -13.75
CA VAL A 295 12.23 -19.78 -12.32
C VAL A 295 13.69 -20.17 -12.08
N GLU A 296 14.14 -21.30 -12.66
CA GLU A 296 15.53 -21.74 -12.56
C GLU A 296 16.50 -20.67 -13.07
N ARG A 297 16.29 -20.13 -14.28
CA ARG A 297 17.14 -19.08 -14.85
C ARG A 297 17.28 -17.87 -13.92
N LYS A 298 16.15 -17.42 -13.35
CA LYS A 298 16.11 -16.22 -12.50
C LYS A 298 16.78 -16.43 -11.15
N ILE A 299 16.49 -17.54 -10.47
CA ILE A 299 17.04 -17.83 -9.16
C ILE A 299 18.53 -18.17 -9.25
N MET A 300 18.96 -18.91 -10.27
CA MET A 300 20.39 -19.18 -10.49
C MET A 300 21.19 -17.89 -10.71
N SER A 301 20.58 -16.91 -11.39
CA SER A 301 21.19 -15.59 -11.63
C SER A 301 21.00 -14.58 -10.48
N ALA A 302 20.28 -14.96 -9.41
CA ALA A 302 19.97 -14.05 -8.32
C ALA A 302 21.21 -13.72 -7.47
N TYR A 303 21.24 -12.51 -6.93
CA TYR A 303 22.22 -12.09 -5.96
C TYR A 303 22.07 -12.87 -4.66
N CYS A 304 23.17 -13.41 -4.12
CA CYS A 304 23.12 -14.31 -2.95
C CYS A 304 24.40 -14.21 -2.09
N PRO A 305 24.71 -13.03 -1.51
CA PRO A 305 25.93 -12.84 -0.73
C PRO A 305 25.88 -13.58 0.63
N THR A 306 27.05 -14.01 1.10
CA THR A 306 27.28 -14.58 2.45
C THR A 306 27.97 -13.60 3.41
N GLN A 307 28.46 -12.46 2.91
CA GLN A 307 29.13 -11.43 3.69
C GLN A 307 28.44 -10.08 3.51
N GLU A 308 28.59 -9.19 4.49
CA GLU A 308 28.16 -7.80 4.36
C GLU A 308 28.96 -7.14 3.23
N GLU A 309 28.31 -6.35 2.38
CA GLU A 309 29.04 -5.53 1.43
C GLU A 309 29.82 -4.46 2.20
N GLU A 310 31.15 -4.39 2.00
CA GLU A 310 31.88 -3.17 2.31
C GLU A 310 31.26 -2.06 1.46
N LYS A 311 30.75 -1.01 2.12
CA LYS A 311 30.27 0.19 1.43
C LYS A 311 31.43 0.76 0.63
N THR A 312 31.51 0.42 -0.65
CA THR A 312 32.33 1.17 -1.59
C THR A 312 31.64 2.51 -1.69
N GLU A 313 32.32 3.57 -1.23
CA GLU A 313 31.92 4.95 -1.46
C GLU A 313 31.75 5.15 -2.96
N LYS A 314 30.55 4.91 -3.48
CA LYS A 314 30.17 5.47 -4.76
C LYS A 314 30.23 6.98 -4.55
N LYS A 315 31.14 7.64 -5.26
CA LYS A 315 31.09 9.09 -5.43
C LYS A 315 29.66 9.41 -5.83
N ALA A 316 29.00 10.22 -5.00
CA ALA A 316 27.74 10.83 -5.36
C ALA A 316 27.97 11.64 -6.64
N ASP A 317 27.66 11.05 -7.78
CA ASP A 317 27.28 11.85 -8.93
C ASP A 317 26.04 12.64 -8.47
N GLU A 318 26.07 13.96 -8.65
CA GLU A 318 25.18 14.96 -8.03
C GLU A 318 23.70 14.90 -8.48
N GLU A 319 23.18 13.71 -8.82
CA GLU A 319 21.77 13.43 -9.10
C GLU A 319 21.17 12.26 -8.27
N GLU A 320 21.89 11.70 -7.28
CA GLU A 320 21.33 10.67 -6.38
C GLU A 320 20.39 11.24 -5.30
N ASP A 321 19.12 11.37 -5.70
CA ASP A 321 17.95 10.80 -5.01
C ASP A 321 17.79 11.07 -3.50
N ALA A 322 17.63 12.34 -3.13
CA ALA A 322 17.28 12.78 -1.77
C ALA A 322 15.85 12.41 -1.29
N GLY A 323 15.23 11.35 -1.84
CA GLY A 323 13.83 10.99 -1.59
C GLY A 323 13.57 9.57 -1.09
N LYS A 324 14.43 8.59 -1.35
CA LYS A 324 14.19 7.21 -0.89
C LYS A 324 14.62 7.05 0.57
N GLU A 325 13.69 7.27 1.50
CA GLU A 325 13.80 6.58 2.79
C GLU A 325 13.93 5.08 2.53
N SER A 326 14.83 4.41 3.26
CA SER A 326 15.00 2.95 3.22
C SER A 326 13.64 2.26 3.21
N MET A 327 13.37 1.45 2.18
CA MET A 327 12.09 0.74 2.04
C MET A 327 12.00 -0.47 2.99
N GLN A 328 13.03 -0.68 3.81
CA GLN A 328 13.09 -1.60 4.94
C GLN A 328 13.12 -0.82 6.24
N LEU A 329 12.34 -1.26 7.24
CA LEU A 329 12.31 -0.63 8.57
C LEU A 329 13.36 -1.21 9.50
N LYS A 330 13.81 -2.44 9.24
CA LYS A 330 14.92 -3.08 9.94
C LYS A 330 16.21 -2.93 9.14
N GLU A 331 17.31 -2.63 9.83
CA GLU A 331 18.64 -2.59 9.23
C GLU A 331 19.09 -4.03 8.94
N ILE A 332 18.89 -4.46 7.69
CA ILE A 332 19.30 -5.78 7.22
C ILE A 332 20.75 -5.68 6.76
N LYS A 333 21.66 -6.24 7.57
CA LYS A 333 23.11 -6.23 7.35
C LYS A 333 23.53 -6.95 6.06
N ILE A 334 22.85 -8.05 5.73
CA ILE A 334 23.10 -8.84 4.52
C ILE A 334 21.84 -8.85 3.67
N LYS A 335 21.79 -8.02 2.63
CA LYS A 335 20.68 -7.98 1.67
C LYS A 335 20.81 -9.16 0.68
N ASN A 336 20.30 -10.33 1.09
CA ASN A 336 20.29 -11.55 0.28
C ASN A 336 18.86 -11.91 -0.16
N PRO A 337 18.50 -11.67 -1.45
CA PRO A 337 17.20 -12.02 -2.00
C PRO A 337 16.81 -13.51 -1.88
N CYS A 338 17.76 -14.43 -1.94
CA CYS A 338 17.46 -15.86 -1.82
C CYS A 338 17.02 -16.22 -0.40
N LEU A 339 17.76 -15.72 0.61
CA LEU A 339 17.37 -15.90 2.02
C LEU A 339 16.04 -15.21 2.34
N ASP A 340 15.82 -14.02 1.80
CA ASP A 340 14.58 -13.26 1.96
C ASP A 340 13.35 -14.05 1.44
N TYR A 341 13.46 -14.67 0.26
CA TYR A 341 12.40 -15.53 -0.27
C TYR A 341 12.17 -16.77 0.61
N ILE A 342 13.24 -17.36 1.15
CA ILE A 342 13.15 -18.52 2.04
C ILE A 342 12.43 -18.15 3.35
N GLU A 343 12.80 -17.04 3.98
CA GLU A 343 12.17 -16.55 5.22
C GLU A 343 10.69 -16.21 5.01
N ASN A 344 10.40 -15.35 4.04
CA ASN A 344 9.10 -14.68 3.93
C ASN A 344 8.09 -15.45 3.07
N ILE A 345 8.54 -16.35 2.19
CA ILE A 345 7.65 -17.17 1.34
C ILE A 345 7.69 -18.62 1.81
N ILE A 346 8.86 -19.25 1.82
CA ILE A 346 8.96 -20.70 2.06
C ILE A 346 8.59 -21.04 3.51
N PHE A 347 9.17 -20.35 4.49
CA PHE A 347 8.87 -20.56 5.93
C PHE A 347 7.69 -19.74 6.47
N SER A 348 6.90 -19.11 5.60
CA SER A 348 5.70 -18.36 6.03
C SER A 348 4.61 -19.26 6.63
N PRO A 349 4.35 -20.48 6.11
CA PRO A 349 3.49 -21.46 6.77
C PRO A 349 4.17 -22.08 8.02
N PRO A 350 3.42 -22.36 9.10
CA PRO A 350 3.99 -22.83 10.37
C PRO A 350 4.67 -24.21 10.29
N ASP A 351 4.22 -25.09 9.40
CA ASP A 351 4.75 -26.45 9.22
C ASP A 351 5.64 -26.58 7.97
N ALA A 352 6.14 -25.45 7.46
CA ALA A 352 6.97 -25.45 6.27
C ALA A 352 8.34 -26.06 6.52
N THR A 353 8.81 -26.82 5.53
CA THR A 353 10.16 -27.36 5.51
C THR A 353 10.89 -26.91 4.26
N PHE A 354 12.20 -26.80 4.36
CA PHE A 354 13.07 -26.42 3.27
C PHE A 354 14.19 -27.45 3.12
N THR A 355 14.44 -27.91 1.90
CA THR A 355 15.51 -28.88 1.61
C THR A 355 16.60 -28.18 0.80
N ALA A 356 17.84 -28.22 1.29
CA ALA A 356 19.03 -27.80 0.55
C ALA A 356 20.05 -28.93 0.56
N GLY A 357 20.51 -29.34 -0.63
CA GLY A 357 21.28 -30.57 -0.79
C GLY A 357 20.48 -31.78 -0.31
N GLU A 358 21.08 -32.58 0.58
CA GLU A 358 20.43 -33.76 1.18
C GLU A 358 19.75 -33.48 2.53
N THR A 359 19.89 -32.25 3.06
CA THR A 359 19.39 -31.90 4.40
C THR A 359 18.06 -31.16 4.32
N THR A 360 17.11 -31.54 5.19
CA THR A 360 15.84 -30.83 5.36
C THR A 360 15.81 -30.08 6.67
N TYR A 361 15.36 -28.83 6.62
CA TYR A 361 15.32 -27.87 7.71
C TYR A 361 13.88 -27.51 8.06
N SER A 362 13.61 -27.33 9.35
CA SER A 362 12.30 -26.95 9.91
C SER A 362 12.17 -25.47 10.24
N ASP A 363 13.26 -24.72 10.22
CA ASP A 363 13.29 -23.31 10.57
C ASP A 363 14.30 -22.53 9.73
N PHE A 364 14.00 -21.24 9.54
CA PHE A 364 14.81 -20.33 8.74
C PHE A 364 16.17 -20.01 9.39
N GLU A 365 16.22 -19.85 10.71
CA GLU A 365 17.45 -19.45 11.40
C GLU A 365 18.56 -20.49 11.21
N THR A 366 18.24 -21.77 11.29
CA THR A 366 19.21 -22.85 11.02
C THR A 366 19.71 -22.83 9.58
N VAL A 367 18.85 -22.55 8.60
CA VAL A 367 19.25 -22.42 7.19
C VAL A 367 20.19 -21.23 7.01
N ARG A 368 19.83 -20.09 7.59
CA ARG A 368 20.61 -18.85 7.53
C ARG A 368 21.98 -19.05 8.17
N GLU A 369 22.06 -19.60 9.37
CA GLU A 369 23.33 -19.84 10.07
C GLU A 369 24.24 -20.78 9.30
N LYS A 370 23.73 -21.91 8.81
CA LYS A 370 24.52 -22.88 8.03
C LYS A 370 24.98 -22.33 6.69
N PHE A 371 24.13 -21.55 6.01
CA PHE A 371 24.52 -20.88 4.77
C PHE A 371 25.63 -19.84 5.00
N LEU A 372 25.52 -19.03 6.06
CA LEU A 372 26.55 -18.04 6.40
C LEU A 372 27.85 -18.69 6.91
N ALA A 373 27.78 -19.87 7.52
CA ALA A 373 28.94 -20.66 7.92
C ALA A 373 29.63 -21.37 6.75
N GLY A 374 28.97 -21.49 5.59
CA GLY A 374 29.46 -22.20 4.42
C GLY A 374 29.14 -23.70 4.38
N ASP A 375 28.29 -24.19 5.31
CA ASP A 375 27.83 -25.58 5.34
C ASP A 375 26.80 -25.88 4.24
N ILE A 376 26.09 -24.85 3.76
CA ILE A 376 25.20 -24.92 2.59
C ILE A 376 25.85 -24.09 1.49
N SER A 377 26.11 -24.70 0.34
CA SER A 377 26.63 -23.96 -0.82
C SER A 377 25.55 -23.07 -1.45
N GLU A 378 25.97 -22.02 -2.16
CA GLU A 378 25.05 -21.15 -2.91
C GLU A 378 24.19 -21.93 -3.91
N GLU A 379 24.78 -22.93 -4.58
CA GLU A 379 24.07 -23.77 -5.54
C GLU A 379 23.01 -24.63 -4.85
N GLU A 380 23.32 -25.28 -3.72
CA GLU A 380 22.36 -26.08 -2.96
C GLU A 380 21.19 -25.23 -2.43
N LEU A 381 21.48 -24.03 -1.92
CA LEU A 381 20.45 -23.09 -1.45
C LEU A 381 19.52 -22.69 -2.60
N LYS A 382 20.09 -22.29 -3.75
CA LYS A 382 19.32 -21.87 -4.93
C LYS A 382 18.50 -23.01 -5.53
N ARG A 383 19.06 -24.22 -5.62
CA ARG A 383 18.36 -25.42 -6.10
C ARG A 383 17.17 -25.77 -5.21
N GLY A 384 17.37 -25.78 -3.89
CA GLY A 384 16.29 -25.97 -2.92
C GLY A 384 15.19 -24.92 -3.05
N LEU A 385 15.56 -23.65 -3.26
CA LEU A 385 14.62 -22.56 -3.48
C LEU A 385 13.83 -22.73 -4.78
N ILE A 386 14.48 -23.11 -5.88
CA ILE A 386 13.82 -23.38 -7.17
C ILE A 386 12.75 -24.46 -7.01
N ASP A 387 13.09 -25.57 -6.34
CA ASP A 387 12.16 -26.68 -6.13
C ASP A 387 10.95 -26.26 -5.28
N ALA A 388 11.19 -25.52 -4.20
CA ALA A 388 10.15 -25.02 -3.32
C ALA A 388 9.22 -24.02 -4.05
N LEU A 389 9.79 -23.08 -4.81
CA LEU A 389 9.02 -22.11 -5.60
C LEU A 389 8.20 -22.80 -6.69
N ASN A 390 8.77 -23.77 -7.40
CA ASN A 390 8.05 -24.50 -8.44
C ASN A 390 6.84 -25.24 -7.88
N LYS A 391 6.97 -25.87 -6.70
CA LYS A 391 5.83 -26.51 -6.01
C LYS A 391 4.74 -25.50 -5.65
N LEU A 392 5.10 -24.30 -5.18
CA LEU A 392 4.14 -23.25 -4.82
C LEU A 392 3.44 -22.65 -6.04
N LEU A 393 4.13 -22.55 -7.18
CA LEU A 393 3.59 -21.97 -8.42
C LEU A 393 2.79 -22.97 -9.26
N GLU A 394 2.97 -24.28 -9.03
CA GLU A 394 2.31 -25.33 -9.82
C GLU A 394 0.78 -25.24 -9.86
N PRO A 395 0.05 -24.98 -8.74
CA PRO A 395 -1.39 -24.80 -8.78
C PRO A 395 -1.84 -23.66 -9.71
N VAL A 396 -1.06 -22.57 -9.75
CA VAL A 396 -1.33 -21.42 -10.63
C VAL A 396 -1.09 -21.80 -12.09
N ARG A 397 0.04 -22.45 -12.40
CA ARG A 397 0.31 -22.94 -13.76
C ARG A 397 -0.77 -23.89 -14.26
N HIS A 398 -1.20 -24.80 -13.41
CA HIS A 398 -2.26 -25.76 -13.72
C HIS A 398 -3.59 -25.05 -14.02
N HIS A 399 -3.99 -24.07 -13.20
CA HIS A 399 -5.21 -23.27 -13.42
C HIS A 399 -5.20 -22.57 -14.78
N PHE A 400 -4.12 -21.85 -15.09
CA PHE A 400 -3.98 -21.12 -16.35
C PHE A 400 -3.76 -22.01 -17.59
N THR A 401 -3.53 -23.30 -17.39
CA THR A 401 -3.43 -24.29 -18.48
C THR A 401 -4.80 -24.91 -18.79
N ASN A 402 -5.59 -25.21 -17.76
CA ASN A 402 -6.80 -26.01 -17.87
C ASN A 402 -8.11 -25.20 -17.87
N ASP A 403 -8.12 -24.00 -17.30
CA ASP A 403 -9.26 -23.10 -17.37
C ASP A 403 -9.16 -22.19 -18.59
N GLU A 404 -10.11 -22.34 -19.53
CA GLU A 404 -10.09 -21.60 -20.81
C GLU A 404 -10.23 -20.08 -20.62
N ASN A 405 -10.97 -19.62 -19.60
CA ASN A 405 -11.12 -18.20 -19.32
C ASN A 405 -9.82 -17.62 -18.72
N ALA A 406 -9.21 -18.31 -17.75
CA ALA A 406 -7.94 -17.91 -17.18
C ALA A 406 -6.83 -17.88 -18.25
N LYS A 407 -6.78 -18.89 -19.11
CA LYS A 407 -5.84 -19.00 -20.22
C LYS A 407 -5.97 -17.85 -21.22
N ASP A 408 -7.19 -17.49 -21.62
CA ASP A 408 -7.45 -16.33 -22.48
C ASP A 408 -7.02 -15.01 -21.83
N LEU A 409 -7.34 -14.82 -20.55
CA LEU A 409 -6.90 -13.66 -19.78
C LEU A 409 -5.37 -13.54 -19.75
N LEU A 410 -4.65 -14.63 -19.48
CA LEU A 410 -3.19 -14.65 -19.48
C LEU A 410 -2.61 -14.33 -20.87
N ALA A 411 -3.19 -14.88 -21.94
CA ALA A 411 -2.77 -14.58 -23.30
C ALA A 411 -2.88 -13.08 -23.61
N LYS A 412 -4.01 -12.45 -23.26
CA LYS A 412 -4.24 -11.00 -23.39
C LYS A 412 -3.23 -10.18 -22.60
N VAL A 413 -3.00 -10.53 -21.32
CA VAL A 413 -2.04 -9.81 -20.46
C VAL A 413 -0.61 -9.90 -21.02
N ARG A 414 -0.21 -11.05 -21.56
CA ARG A 414 1.10 -11.22 -22.23
C ARG A 414 1.21 -10.39 -23.50
N MET A 415 0.12 -10.24 -24.26
CA MET A 415 0.08 -9.39 -25.46
C MET A 415 0.25 -7.91 -25.12
N TYR A 416 -0.43 -7.42 -24.09
CA TYR A 416 -0.34 -6.01 -23.69
C TYR A 416 1.08 -5.58 -23.30
N LYS A 417 1.92 -6.49 -22.79
CA LYS A 417 3.34 -6.21 -22.52
C LYS A 417 4.16 -5.98 -23.79
N LYS A 418 3.77 -6.60 -24.91
CA LYS A 418 4.46 -6.48 -26.20
C LYS A 418 4.06 -5.22 -26.95
N GLU A 419 2.92 -4.63 -26.60
CA GLU A 419 2.48 -3.36 -27.17
C GLU A 419 3.35 -2.22 -26.64
N ALA A 420 3.87 -1.38 -27.55
CA ALA A 420 4.56 -0.17 -27.13
C ALA A 420 3.59 0.70 -26.33
N PRO A 421 3.99 1.25 -25.18
CA PRO A 421 3.14 2.18 -24.47
C PRO A 421 2.83 3.35 -25.42
N PRO A 422 1.56 3.81 -25.48
CA PRO A 422 1.23 5.01 -26.24
C PRO A 422 2.16 6.14 -25.78
N LYS A 423 2.65 6.95 -26.73
CA LYS A 423 3.50 8.10 -26.41
C LYS A 423 2.76 8.94 -25.38
N VAL A 424 3.33 9.07 -24.18
CA VAL A 424 2.84 9.99 -23.16
C VAL A 424 2.78 11.36 -23.82
N THR A 425 1.58 11.87 -24.04
CA THR A 425 1.42 13.24 -24.51
C THR A 425 1.95 14.12 -23.39
N ASN A 426 3.09 14.79 -23.64
CA ASN A 426 3.67 15.74 -22.70
C ASN A 426 2.56 16.64 -22.15
N VAL A 427 2.60 16.89 -20.84
CA VAL A 427 1.67 17.80 -20.17
C VAL A 427 1.66 19.10 -20.96
N ARG A 428 0.54 19.36 -21.65
CA ARG A 428 0.43 20.54 -22.50
C ARG A 428 0.21 21.72 -21.57
N ARG A 429 1.28 22.48 -21.30
CA ARG A 429 1.11 23.83 -20.76
C ARG A 429 0.26 24.59 -21.78
N LEU A 430 -0.91 25.07 -21.36
CA LEU A 430 -1.74 25.90 -22.21
C LEU A 430 -0.95 27.18 -22.53
N ASN A 431 -0.31 27.19 -23.70
CA ASN A 431 0.29 28.38 -24.25
C ASN A 431 -0.84 29.22 -24.85
N LEU A 432 -1.45 30.05 -23.98
CA LEU A 432 -2.58 30.89 -24.35
C LEU A 432 -2.25 31.89 -25.47
N VAL A 433 -0.96 32.20 -25.64
CA VAL A 433 -0.44 33.04 -26.72
C VAL A 433 -0.46 32.28 -28.05
N GLU A 434 0.08 31.06 -28.11
CA GLU A 434 0.00 30.19 -29.30
C GLU A 434 -1.44 29.84 -29.66
N LEU A 435 -2.30 29.67 -28.67
CA LEU A 435 -3.72 29.38 -28.86
C LEU A 435 -4.54 30.62 -29.28
N SER A 436 -3.90 31.78 -29.46
CA SER A 436 -4.56 33.05 -29.82
C SER A 436 -5.68 33.45 -28.86
N LYS A 437 -5.68 32.91 -27.63
CA LYS A 437 -6.66 33.22 -26.59
C LYS A 437 -6.30 34.49 -25.85
N VAL A 438 -5.02 34.84 -25.84
CA VAL A 438 -4.49 36.04 -25.22
C VAL A 438 -3.35 36.55 -26.11
N SER A 439 -3.29 37.85 -26.38
CA SER A 439 -2.31 38.42 -27.33
C SER A 439 -0.90 38.40 -26.76
N ALA A 440 0.11 38.22 -27.61
CA ALA A 440 1.49 38.51 -27.24
C ALA A 440 1.56 39.97 -26.73
N GLY A 441 2.02 40.17 -25.49
CA GLY A 441 1.96 41.47 -24.80
C GLY A 441 0.82 41.63 -23.78
N SER A 442 0.29 40.53 -23.25
CA SER A 442 -0.74 40.57 -22.20
C SER A 442 -0.21 41.21 -20.92
N GLN A 443 -0.97 42.16 -20.37
CA GLN A 443 -0.54 42.98 -19.24
C GLN A 443 -0.76 42.25 -17.90
N LEU A 444 0.27 42.27 -17.06
CA LEU A 444 0.19 41.88 -15.67
C LEU A 444 -0.32 43.09 -14.86
N VAL A 445 -1.45 42.96 -14.18
CA VAL A 445 -1.94 44.00 -13.26
C VAL A 445 -1.38 43.71 -11.88
N PHE A 446 -0.43 44.54 -11.42
CA PHE A 446 -0.06 44.58 -10.01
C PHE A 446 -1.11 45.36 -9.24
N ALA A 447 -2.05 44.64 -8.61
CA ALA A 447 -2.91 45.23 -7.60
C ALA A 447 -2.20 45.11 -6.24
N PRO A 448 -1.73 46.20 -5.63
CA PRO A 448 -1.19 46.14 -4.28
C PRO A 448 -2.28 45.69 -3.31
N VAL A 449 -1.91 44.96 -2.26
CA VAL A 449 -2.83 44.67 -1.15
C VAL A 449 -3.34 46.00 -0.55
N PRO A 450 -4.60 46.07 -0.06
CA PRO A 450 -5.24 47.33 0.33
C PRO A 450 -4.50 48.19 1.36
N PHE A 451 -3.51 47.62 2.05
CA PHE A 451 -2.73 48.25 3.11
C PHE A 451 -1.26 48.50 2.74
N ALA A 452 -0.85 48.19 1.51
CA ALA A 452 0.47 48.55 1.01
C ALA A 452 0.42 49.93 0.37
N THR A 453 1.36 50.80 0.74
CA THR A 453 1.65 52.07 0.06
C THR A 453 2.92 51.92 -0.76
N PRO A 454 2.90 51.15 -1.87
CA PRO A 454 4.08 51.00 -2.69
C PRO A 454 4.45 52.37 -3.27
N THR A 455 5.75 52.65 -3.29
CA THR A 455 6.30 53.82 -3.96
C THR A 455 6.32 53.58 -5.47
N LEU A 456 6.33 54.67 -6.25
CA LEU A 456 6.47 54.59 -7.70
C LEU A 456 7.79 53.88 -8.09
N GLN A 457 8.84 54.05 -7.29
CA GLN A 457 10.14 53.43 -7.54
C GLN A 457 10.05 51.90 -7.37
N GLU A 458 9.44 51.40 -6.29
CA GLU A 458 9.24 49.96 -6.09
C GLU A 458 8.42 49.32 -7.23
N ALA A 459 7.44 50.04 -7.77
CA ALA A 459 6.66 49.57 -8.92
C ALA A 459 7.49 49.52 -10.22
N ILE A 460 8.45 50.44 -10.40
CA ILE A 460 9.35 50.50 -11.56
C ILE A 460 10.49 49.48 -11.44
N ASP A 461 10.93 49.16 -10.22
CA ASP A 461 12.02 48.22 -9.97
C ASP A 461 11.60 46.77 -10.31
N VAL A 462 10.33 46.42 -10.15
CA VAL A 462 9.80 45.08 -10.47
C VAL A 462 10.01 44.70 -11.95
N PRO A 463 9.64 45.51 -12.95
CA PRO A 463 10.01 45.26 -14.35
C PRO A 463 11.51 45.12 -14.58
N ALA A 464 12.34 45.88 -13.87
CA ALA A 464 13.80 45.82 -14.00
C ALA A 464 14.41 44.55 -13.38
N ILE A 465 13.78 43.99 -12.35
CA ILE A 465 14.13 42.68 -11.77
C ILE A 465 13.70 41.56 -12.73
N LEU A 466 12.48 41.64 -13.27
CA LEU A 466 11.97 40.62 -14.21
C LEU A 466 12.78 40.54 -15.51
N ARG A 467 13.26 41.68 -16.04
CA ARG A 467 14.19 41.68 -17.18
C ARG A 467 15.53 41.06 -16.86
N ARG A 468 16.07 41.29 -15.66
CA ARG A 468 17.34 40.68 -15.22
C ARG A 468 17.23 39.16 -15.05
N ALA A 469 16.06 38.68 -14.66
CA ALA A 469 15.77 37.25 -14.54
C ALA A 469 15.69 36.52 -15.89
N GLU A 470 15.32 37.19 -16.99
CA GLU A 470 15.35 36.60 -18.35
C GLU A 470 16.80 36.32 -18.83
N ASP A 471 17.78 37.08 -18.34
CA ASP A 471 19.20 36.95 -18.68
C ASP A 471 19.98 35.99 -17.75
N GLY A 472 19.28 35.25 -16.88
CA GLY A 472 19.90 34.23 -16.01
C GLY A 472 20.80 34.78 -14.90
N GLN A 473 20.67 36.07 -14.54
CA GLN A 473 21.27 36.62 -13.33
C GLN A 473 20.23 36.63 -12.19
N PRO A 474 20.66 36.37 -10.93
CA PRO A 474 19.74 36.25 -9.79
C PRO A 474 18.95 37.53 -9.50
#